data_AF-A0A4Y2CW21-F1
#
_entry.id   AF-A0A4Y2CW21-F1
#
_cell.length_a   1.000
_cell.length_b   1.000
_cell.length_c   1.000
_cell.angle_alpha   90.00
_cell.angle_beta   90.00
_cell.angle_gamma   90.00
#
_symmetry.space_group_name_H-M   'P 1'
#
loop_
_entity.id
_entity.type
_entity.pdbx_description
1 polymer ?
#
loop_
_entity_poly.entity_id
_entity_poly.type
_entity_poly.pdbx_seq_one_letter_code
_entity_poly.pdbx_strand_id
1 'polypeptide(L)' 'CEKGLEKLAHVCVYVSNNKRTYKEANAVCSNMGYQLEFPSASDDQLSLITLLTSKSKPFHSV' A
#
# COMPACT_ATOMS: atom_id res chain seq x y z
N CYS A 1 8.02 -11.19 0.02
CA CYS A 1 8.40 -9.77 0.03
C CYS A 1 9.42 -9.55 1.13
N GLU A 2 10.32 -8.60 0.96
CA GLU A 2 11.23 -8.20 2.04
C GLU A 2 10.44 -7.68 3.25
N LYS A 3 11.09 -7.69 4.42
CA LYS A 3 10.45 -7.27 5.67
C LYS A 3 9.97 -5.82 5.56
N GLY A 4 8.69 -5.59 5.82
CA GLY A 4 8.06 -4.26 5.74
C GLY A 4 7.34 -3.97 4.42
N LEU A 5 7.39 -4.89 3.45
CA LEU A 5 6.60 -4.84 2.23
C LEU A 5 5.41 -5.79 2.29
N GLU A 6 4.31 -5.37 1.70
CA GLU A 6 3.07 -6.14 1.58
C GLU A 6 3.06 -6.89 0.25
N LYS A 7 2.57 -8.12 0.26
CA LYS A 7 2.37 -8.90 -0.96
C LYS A 7 0.98 -8.62 -1.52
N LEU A 8 0.92 -8.00 -2.71
CA LEU A 8 -0.26 -8.06 -3.58
C LEU A 8 -0.17 -9.31 -4.47
N ALA A 9 -1.10 -9.49 -5.42
CA ALA A 9 -1.26 -10.74 -6.16
C ALA A 9 0.08 -11.25 -6.74
N HIS A 10 0.81 -10.37 -7.44
CA HIS A 10 2.08 -10.73 -8.09
C HIS A 10 3.25 -9.81 -7.73
N VAL A 11 3.05 -8.78 -6.91
CA VAL A 11 4.06 -7.76 -6.61
C VAL A 11 4.19 -7.48 -5.11
N CYS A 12 5.38 -7.08 -4.70
CA CYS A 12 5.68 -6.63 -3.35
C CYS A 12 5.69 -5.10 -3.31
N VAL A 13 4.87 -4.50 -2.46
CA VAL A 13 4.65 -3.05 -2.44
C VAL A 13 4.76 -2.50 -1.02
N TYR A 14 5.19 -1.26 -0.93
CA TYR A 14 5.06 -0.49 0.30
C TYR A 14 3.66 0.12 0.37
N VAL A 15 2.92 -0.13 1.45
CA VAL A 15 1.56 0.41 1.67
C VAL A 15 1.55 1.27 2.92
N SER A 16 0.99 2.47 2.81
CA SER A 16 0.90 3.44 3.90
C SER A 16 -0.49 4.07 3.99
N ASN A 17 -1.09 4.07 5.18
CA ASN A 17 -2.37 4.75 5.47
C ASN A 17 -2.24 6.27 5.64
N ASN A 18 -1.02 6.81 5.67
CA ASN A 18 -0.81 8.25 5.79
C ASN A 18 -1.24 8.96 4.49
N LYS A 19 -2.24 9.83 4.61
CA LYS A 19 -2.68 10.69 3.53
C LYS A 19 -1.59 11.70 3.22
N ARG A 20 -1.13 11.70 1.97
CA ARG A 20 -0.07 12.57 1.45
C ARG A 20 -0.51 13.11 0.09
N THR A 21 0.06 14.24 -0.31
CA THR A 21 -0.02 14.68 -1.71
C THR A 21 0.74 13.72 -2.61
N TYR A 22 0.45 13.76 -3.92
CA TYR A 22 1.19 12.96 -4.90
C TYR A 22 2.71 13.19 -4.82
N LYS A 23 3.14 14.45 -4.70
CA LYS A 23 4.56 14.83 -4.63
C LYS A 23 5.24 14.20 -3.40
N GLU A 24 4.58 14.25 -2.25
CA GLU A 24 5.11 13.67 -1.01
C GLU A 24 5.13 12.14 -1.05
N ALA A 25 4.08 11.50 -1.58
CA ALA A 25 4.04 10.06 -1.75
C ALA A 25 5.16 9.59 -2.69
N ASN A 26 5.36 10.29 -3.80
CA ASN A 26 6.42 9.98 -4.75
C ASN A 26 7.81 10.13 -4.12
N ALA A 27 8.04 11.22 -3.37
CA ALA A 27 9.31 11.42 -2.67
C ALA A 27 9.60 10.30 -1.65
N VAL A 28 8.58 9.83 -0.91
CA VAL A 28 8.73 8.71 0.03
C VAL A 28 9.12 7.43 -0.70
N CYS A 29 8.40 7.06 -1.76
CA CYS A 29 8.71 5.87 -2.55
C CYS A 29 10.13 5.95 -3.15
N SER A 30 10.48 7.07 -3.78
CA SER A 30 11.79 7.27 -4.41
C SER A 30 12.94 7.24 -3.40
N ASN A 31 12.76 7.81 -2.20
CA ASN A 31 13.77 7.76 -1.13
C ASN A 31 14.04 6.34 -0.63
N MET A 32 13.07 5.43 -0.80
CA MET A 32 13.24 4.00 -0.49
C MET A 32 13.76 3.19 -1.67
N GLY A 33 14.05 3.82 -2.81
CA GLY A 33 14.44 3.14 -4.05
C GLY A 33 13.28 2.50 -4.81
N TYR A 34 12.04 2.86 -4.48
CA TYR A 34 10.82 2.37 -5.13
C TYR A 34 10.20 3.41 -6.05
N GLN A 35 9.33 2.95 -6.95
CA GLN A 35 8.52 3.81 -7.80
C GLN A 35 7.10 3.89 -7.23
N LEU A 36 6.51 5.10 -7.24
CA LEU A 36 5.10 5.26 -6.90
C LEU A 36 4.25 4.74 -8.06
N GLU A 37 3.42 3.73 -7.79
CA GLU A 37 2.52 3.14 -8.77
C GLU A 37 1.07 3.20 -8.31
N PHE A 38 0.17 3.39 -9.28
CA PHE A 38 -1.26 3.17 -9.10
C PHE A 38 -1.60 1.81 -9.70
N PRO A 39 -2.14 0.86 -8.93
CA PRO A 39 -2.48 -0.45 -9.47
C PRO A 39 -3.51 -0.29 -10.59
N SER A 40 -3.14 -0.74 -11.79
CA SER A 40 -4.00 -0.69 -12.98
C SER A 40 -4.83 -1.98 -13.14
N ALA A 41 -4.37 -3.09 -12.56
CA ALA A 41 -5.08 -4.36 -12.52
C ALA A 41 -6.16 -4.37 -11.43
N SER A 42 -7.34 -4.93 -11.75
CA SER A 42 -8.48 -5.03 -10.82
C SER A 42 -8.14 -5.78 -9.53
N ASP A 43 -7.32 -6.82 -9.63
CA ASP A 43 -7.03 -7.72 -8.51
C ASP A 43 -6.06 -7.07 -7.51
N ASP A 44 -5.10 -6.29 -8.02
CA ASP A 44 -4.19 -5.50 -7.18
C ASP A 44 -4.92 -4.32 -6.52
N GLN A 45 -5.90 -3.71 -7.21
CA GLN A 45 -6.77 -2.69 -6.62
C GLN A 45 -7.60 -3.27 -5.46
N LEU A 46 -8.26 -4.41 -5.67
CA LEU A 46 -9.06 -5.07 -4.63
C LEU A 46 -8.19 -5.46 -3.44
N SER A 47 -7.04 -6.07 -3.69
CA SER A 47 -6.08 -6.45 -2.64
C SER A 47 -5.61 -5.24 -1.84
N LEU A 48 -5.30 -4.13 -2.50
CA LEU A 48 -4.91 -2.88 -1.85
C LEU A 48 -6.05 -2.29 -1.00
N ILE A 49 -7.29 -2.25 -1.51
CA ILE A 49 -8.45 -1.75 -0.76
C ILE A 49 -8.69 -2.60 0.49
N THR A 50 -8.66 -3.93 0.37
CA THR A 50 -8.82 -4.84 1.51
C THR A 50 -7.73 -4.62 2.55
N LEU A 51 -6.49 -4.42 2.12
CA LEU A 51 -5.34 -4.24 3.02
C LEU A 51 -5.36 -2.87 3.74
N LEU A 52 -5.76 -1.81 3.05
CA LEU A 52 -5.96 -0.48 3.65
C LEU A 52 -7.14 -0.49 4.63
N THR A 53 -8.21 -1.23 4.30
CA THR A 53 -9.42 -1.34 5.13
C THR A 53 -9.21 -2.19 6.38
N SER A 54 -8.43 -3.26 6.29
CA SER A 54 -8.09 -4.10 7.46
C SER A 54 -7.20 -3.35 8.45
N LYS A 55 -6.32 -2.47 7.96
CA LYS A 55 -5.45 -1.63 8.79
C LYS A 55 -6.15 -0.40 9.39
N SER A 56 -7.39 -0.09 9.01
CA SER A 56 -8.12 1.09 9.48
C SER A 56 -9.18 0.81 10.55
N LYS A 57 -9.48 -0.45 10.88
CA LYS A 57 -10.36 -0.81 12.00
C LYS A 57 -9.54 -1.11 13.26
N PRO A 58 -9.80 -0.45 14.42
CA PRO A 58 -9.52 -1.10 15.68
C PRO A 58 -10.42 -2.34 15.74
N PHE A 59 -9.83 -3.51 15.98
CA PHE A 59 -10.60 -4.69 16.35
C PHE A 59 -11.40 -4.36 17.62
N HIS A 60 -12.68 -4.05 17.47
CA HIS A 60 -13.66 -4.33 18.53
C HIS A 60 -14.20 -5.72 18.23
N SER A 61 -13.58 -6.72 18.82
CA SER A 61 -14.23 -8.01 19.09
C SER A 61 -15.30 -7.77 20.16
N VAL A 62 -16.56 -8.03 19.83
CA VAL A 62 -17.63 -8.28 20.82
C VAL A 62 -17.60 -9.76 21.16
#